data_AF-X1EC25-F1
#
_entry.id   AF-X1EC25-F1
#
_cell.length_a   1.000
_cell.length_b   1.000
_cell.length_c   1.000
_cell.angle_alpha   90.00
_cell.angle_beta   90.00
_cell.angle_gamma   90.00
#
_symmetry.space_group_name_H-M   'P 1'
#
loop_
_entity.id
_entity.type
_entity.pdbx_description
1 polymer ?
#
loop_
_entity_poly.entity_id
_entity_poly.type
_entity_poly.pdbx_seq_one_letter_code
_entity_poly.pdbx_strand_id
1 'polypeptide(L)'
;MYLEFYGLKEAPFSITPDPRYVFLSERHRDALAHLLYGIGKGGSGGFVQLTGEVGTGKTTLCRLLLEQLPENTRVALVLNPRLSPVELLES
;
A
#
# COMPACT_ATOMS: atom_id res chain seq x y z
N MET A 1 -12.17 -25.92 -15.07
CA MET A 1 -11.54 -26.61 -16.21
C MET A 1 -10.05 -26.28 -16.35
N TYR A 2 -9.63 -25.05 -16.67
CA TYR A 2 -8.19 -24.74 -16.76
C TYR A 2 -7.48 -24.61 -15.40
N LEU A 3 -8.18 -24.15 -14.35
CA LEU A 3 -7.60 -24.00 -13.01
C LEU A 3 -7.13 -25.34 -12.44
N GLU A 4 -8.00 -26.36 -12.43
CA GLU A 4 -7.68 -27.71 -11.95
C GLU A 4 -6.57 -28.37 -12.79
N PHE A 5 -6.60 -28.21 -14.11
CA PHE A 5 -5.56 -28.75 -15.00
C PHE A 5 -4.15 -28.22 -14.66
N TYR A 6 -4.05 -26.94 -14.28
CA TYR A 6 -2.78 -26.30 -13.89
C TYR A 6 -2.55 -26.26 -12.37
N GLY A 7 -3.43 -26.85 -11.56
CA GLY A 7 -3.34 -26.80 -10.09
C GLY A 7 -3.48 -25.40 -9.49
N LEU A 8 -4.12 -24.47 -10.20
CA LEU A 8 -4.34 -23.10 -9.75
C LEU A 8 -5.60 -23.01 -8.88
N LYS A 9 -5.54 -22.18 -7.83
CA LYS A 9 -6.68 -21.90 -6.95
C LYS A 9 -7.60 -20.81 -7.48
N GLU A 10 -7.07 -19.95 -8.34
CA GLU A 10 -7.78 -18.81 -8.93
C GLU A 10 -7.21 -18.45 -10.29
N ALA A 11 -7.93 -17.59 -11.04
CA ALA A 11 -7.51 -17.17 -12.37
C ALA A 11 -6.13 -16.49 -12.33
N PRO A 12 -5.14 -16.97 -13.10
CA PRO A 12 -3.85 -16.32 -13.17
C PRO A 12 -3.95 -15.00 -13.95
N PHE A 13 -3.03 -14.07 -13.68
CA PHE A 13 -2.90 -12.78 -14.40
C PHE A 13 -4.11 -11.84 -14.30
N SER A 14 -4.66 -11.65 -13.10
CA SER A 14 -5.62 -10.56 -12.86
C SER A 14 -5.02 -9.21 -13.23
N ILE A 15 -5.83 -8.33 -13.83
CA ILE A 15 -5.46 -6.95 -14.17
C ILE A 15 -5.27 -6.13 -12.89
N THR A 16 -5.99 -6.46 -11.83
CA THR A 16 -5.91 -5.77 -10.55
C THR A 16 -4.79 -6.40 -9.71
N PRO A 17 -3.81 -5.61 -9.23
CA PRO A 17 -2.79 -6.11 -8.31
C PRO A 17 -3.44 -6.66 -7.04
N ASP A 18 -3.10 -7.90 -6.69
CA ASP A 18 -3.56 -8.54 -5.47
C ASP A 18 -2.45 -8.49 -4.39
N PRO A 19 -2.71 -7.85 -3.24
CA PRO A 19 -1.74 -7.75 -2.13
C PRO A 19 -1.17 -9.10 -1.68
N ARG A 20 -1.94 -10.19 -1.78
CA ARG A 20 -1.54 -11.55 -1.39
C ARG A 20 -0.36 -12.08 -2.19
N TYR A 21 -0.15 -11.53 -3.39
CA TYR A 21 0.89 -11.95 -4.34
C TYR A 21 2.01 -10.92 -4.49
N VAL A 22 2.10 -9.94 -3.59
CA VAL A 22 3.17 -8.94 -3.67
C VAL A 22 4.54 -9.59 -3.40
N PHE A 23 5.46 -9.42 -4.35
CA PHE A 23 6.87 -9.68 -4.13
C PHE A 23 7.55 -8.48 -3.44
N LEU A 24 7.71 -8.59 -2.13
CA LEU A 24 8.50 -7.63 -1.35
C LEU A 24 9.99 -7.88 -1.61
N SER A 25 10.59 -7.14 -2.54
CA SER A 25 12.05 -7.08 -2.66
C SER A 25 12.68 -6.54 -1.36
N GLU A 26 13.99 -6.69 -1.21
CA GLU A 26 14.71 -6.14 -0.05
C GLU A 26 14.44 -4.63 0.11
N ARG A 27 14.56 -3.86 -0.98
CA ARG A 27 14.25 -2.43 -0.99
C ARG A 27 12.81 -2.11 -0.61
N HIS A 28 11.85 -2.95 -1.00
CA HIS A 28 10.44 -2.79 -0.62
C HIS A 28 10.23 -3.05 0.87
N ARG A 29 10.89 -4.09 1.43
CA ARG A 29 10.83 -4.40 2.87
C ARG A 29 11.40 -3.25 3.71
N ASP A 30 12.56 -2.73 3.33
CA ASP A 30 13.21 -1.64 4.04
C ASP A 30 12.33 -0.38 4.02
N ALA A 31 11.82 -0.01 2.84
CA ALA A 31 10.91 1.13 2.70
C ALA A 31 9.65 0.98 3.58
N LEU A 32 9.05 -0.21 3.61
CA LEU A 32 7.87 -0.48 4.46
C LEU A 32 8.21 -0.39 5.95
N ALA A 33 9.34 -0.92 6.37
CA ALA A 33 9.81 -0.85 7.75
C ALA A 33 10.03 0.61 8.19
N HIS A 34 10.61 1.45 7.33
CA HIS A 34 10.78 2.88 7.60
C HIS A 34 9.42 3.61 7.71
N LEU A 35 8.43 3.28 6.88
CA LEU A 35 7.09 3.85 6.97
C LEU A 35 6.41 3.47 8.29
N LEU A 36 6.45 2.19 8.68
CA LEU A 36 5.87 1.71 9.93
C LEU A 36 6.55 2.34 11.16
N TYR A 37 7.87 2.46 11.12
CA TYR A 37 8.63 3.12 12.19
C TYR A 37 8.22 4.59 12.35
N GLY A 38 8.03 5.32 11.24
CA GLY A 38 7.64 6.73 11.26
C GLY A 38 6.22 6.99 11.78
N ILE A 39 5.31 6.02 11.65
CA ILE A 39 3.92 6.11 12.15
C ILE A 39 3.79 5.58 13.60
N GLY A 40 4.62 4.61 13.98
CA GLY A 40 4.57 3.94 15.27
C GLY A 40 5.19 4.73 16.44
N LYS A 41 5.21 4.08 17.61
CA LYS A 41 5.67 4.62 18.91
C LYS A 41 7.14 5.12 18.93
N GLY A 42 7.95 4.78 17.93
CA GLY A 42 9.36 5.18 17.81
C GLY A 42 9.58 6.47 17.00
N GLY A 43 8.56 6.96 16.31
CA GLY A 43 8.60 8.20 15.54
C GLY A 43 8.15 9.40 16.36
N SER A 44 8.94 10.48 16.35
CA SER A 44 8.53 11.79 16.85
C SER A 44 7.55 12.44 15.87
N GLY A 45 6.31 11.94 15.78
CA GLY A 45 5.13 12.59 15.17
C GLY A 45 5.37 13.46 13.93
N GLY A 46 6.12 12.95 12.95
CA GLY A 46 6.59 13.71 11.79
C GLY A 46 5.91 13.34 10.47
N PHE A 47 6.51 13.77 9.36
CA PHE A 47 6.12 13.35 8.01
C PHE A 47 7.10 12.31 7.48
N VAL A 48 6.59 11.34 6.70
CA VAL A 48 7.42 10.38 5.96
C VAL A 48 7.10 10.50 4.48
N GLN A 49 8.14 10.58 3.66
CA GLN A 49 8.01 10.67 2.21
C GLN A 49 8.50 9.39 1.55
N LEU A 50 7.62 8.73 0.79
CA LEU A 50 8.00 7.64 -0.09
C LEU A 50 8.22 8.17 -1.51
N THR A 51 9.47 8.12 -1.99
CA THR A 51 9.85 8.57 -3.33
C THR A 51 10.35 7.40 -4.19
N GLY A 52 10.39 7.61 -5.50
CA GLY A 52 10.83 6.62 -6.48
C GLY A 52 10.23 6.88 -7.85
N GLU A 53 10.80 6.27 -8.88
CA GLU A 53 10.37 6.41 -10.27
C GLU A 53 8.97 5.83 -10.53
N VAL A 54 8.39 6.14 -11.69
CA VAL A 54 7.10 5.54 -12.09
C VAL A 54 7.25 4.01 -12.16
N GLY A 55 6.27 3.29 -11.63
CA GLY A 55 6.29 1.82 -11.63
C GLY A 55 7.08 1.14 -10.51
N THR A 56 7.74 1.88 -9.61
CA THR A 56 8.54 1.29 -8.51
C THR A 56 7.72 0.78 -7.32
N GLY A 57 6.42 0.57 -7.48
CA GLY A 57 5.58 -0.02 -6.42
C GLY A 57 5.21 0.91 -5.25
N LYS A 58 5.37 2.23 -5.38
CA LYS A 58 5.00 3.21 -4.32
C LYS A 58 3.56 3.02 -3.83
N THR A 59 2.60 2.97 -4.74
CA THR A 59 1.17 2.76 -4.41
C THR A 59 0.94 1.40 -3.75
N THR A 60 1.66 0.37 -4.20
CA THR A 60 1.60 -0.97 -3.60
C THR A 60 2.09 -0.95 -2.16
N LEU A 61 3.22 -0.28 -1.88
CA LEU A 61 3.75 -0.11 -0.52
C LEU A 61 2.79 0.67 0.38
N CYS A 62 2.15 1.74 -0.12
CA CYS A 62 1.13 2.45 0.64
C CYS A 62 -0.06 1.55 1.00
N ARG A 63 -0.51 0.66 0.11
CA ARG A 63 -1.60 -0.29 0.41
C ARG A 63 -1.18 -1.31 1.48
N LEU A 64 0.01 -1.89 1.36
CA LEU A 64 0.55 -2.82 2.35
C LEU A 64 0.74 -2.19 3.72
N LEU A 65 1.13 -0.91 3.75
CA LEU A 65 1.21 -0.15 4.99
C LEU A 65 -0.16 -0.11 5.68
N LEU A 66 -1.23 0.23 4.94
CA LEU A 66 -2.59 0.29 5.50
C LEU A 66 -3.07 -1.06 6.05
N GLU A 67 -2.68 -2.17 5.43
CA GLU A 67 -2.99 -3.53 5.91
C GLU A 67 -2.24 -3.92 7.20
N GLN A 68 -1.13 -3.24 7.51
CA GLN A 68 -0.29 -3.54 8.67
C GLN A 68 -0.44 -2.53 9.82
N LEU A 69 -1.31 -1.53 9.67
CA LEU A 69 -1.59 -0.59 10.74
C LEU A 69 -2.35 -1.29 11.88
N PRO A 70 -2.06 -0.94 13.16
CA PRO A 70 -2.82 -1.45 14.29
C PRO A 70 -4.32 -1.16 14.16
N GLU A 71 -5.17 -2.09 14.62
CA GLU A 71 -6.65 -1.98 14.53
C GLU A 71 -7.21 -0.70 15.17
N ASN A 72 -6.51 -0.12 16.14
CA ASN A 72 -6.89 1.12 16.82
C ASN A 72 -6.36 2.39 16.12
N THR A 73 -5.99 2.31 14.84
CA THR A 73 -5.49 3.43 14.04
C THR A 73 -6.61 4.05 13.21
N ARG A 74 -6.84 5.36 13.34
CA ARG A 74 -7.73 6.09 12.43
C ARG A 74 -6.96 6.52 11.20
N VAL A 75 -7.44 6.13 10.02
CA VAL A 75 -6.77 6.37 8.75
C VAL A 75 -7.63 7.26 7.87
N ALA A 76 -7.00 8.23 7.21
CA ALA A 76 -7.56 8.96 6.07
C ALA A 76 -6.62 8.79 4.87
N LEU A 77 -7.15 8.28 3.75
CA LEU A 77 -6.39 8.11 2.51
C LEU A 77 -6.83 9.16 1.49
N VAL A 78 -5.95 10.11 1.17
CA VAL A 78 -6.20 11.13 0.14
C VAL A 78 -5.48 10.74 -1.15
N LEU A 79 -6.22 10.28 -2.15
CA LEU A 79 -5.66 9.87 -3.44
C LEU A 79 -5.40 11.05 -4.38
N ASN A 80 -6.23 12.09 -4.30
CA ASN A 80 -6.09 13.31 -5.08
C ASN A 80 -5.99 14.53 -4.16
N PRO A 81 -4.76 14.95 -3.80
CA PRO A 81 -4.57 16.09 -2.90
C PRO A 81 -4.81 17.45 -3.58
N ARG A 82 -5.15 17.48 -4.88
CA ARG A 82 -5.42 18.75 -5.60
C ARG A 82 -6.86 19.22 -5.47
N LEU A 83 -7.72 18.42 -4.83
CA LEU A 83 -9.12 18.79 -4.58
C LEU A 83 -9.19 19.93 -3.56
N SER A 84 -10.13 20.84 -3.77
CA SER A 84 -10.53 21.81 -2.77
C SER A 84 -11.16 21.11 -1.55
N PRO A 85 -11.26 21.79 -0.39
CA PRO A 85 -11.87 21.20 0.79
C PRO A 85 -13.31 20.74 0.57
N VAL A 86 -14.09 21.45 -0.26
CA VAL A 86 -15.48 21.07 -0.58
C VAL A 86 -15.49 19.81 -1.44
N GLU A 87 -14.68 19.77 -2.50
CA GLU A 87 -14.59 18.60 -3.38
C GLU A 87 -14.11 17.34 -2.66
N LEU A 88 -13.24 17.49 -1.63
CA LEU A 88 -12.78 16.36 -0.80
C LEU A 88 -13.89 15.81 0.13
N LEU A 89 -14.85 16.64 0.53
CA LEU A 89 -15.97 16.23 1.38
C LEU A 89 -17.14 15.65 0.56
N GLU A 90 -17.22 15.95 -0.74
CA GLU A 90 -18.25 15.44 -1.65
C GLU A 90 -17.90 14.09 -2.31
N SER A 91 -16.63 13.65 -2.23
CA SER A 91 -16.12 12.39 -2.80
C SER A 91 -16.28 11.18 -1.88
#